data_AF-A0A1I2EJT6-F1
#
_entry.id   AF-A0A1I2EJT6-F1
#
_cell.length_a   1.000
_cell.length_b   1.000
_cell.length_c   1.000
_cell.angle_alpha   90.00
_cell.angle_beta   90.00
_cell.angle_gamma   90.00
#
_symmetry.space_group_name_H-M   'P 1'
#
loop_
_entity.id
_entity.type
_entity.pdbx_description
1 polymer ?
#
loop_
_entity_poly.entity_id
_entity_poly.type
_entity_poly.pdbx_seq_one_letter_code
_entity_poly.pdbx_strand_id
1 'polypeptide(L)' 'MFISLSPLTSADVTALATLANNPQIAMWVRDIFPSPYTEQDARNFLAYLSTQEPLTTFGI' A
#
# COMPACT_ATOMS: atom_id res chain seq x y z
N MET A 1 7.97 3.35 23.33
CA MET A 1 7.09 3.52 22.17
C MET A 1 6.75 2.12 21.69
N PHE A 2 5.47 1.75 21.67
CA PHE A 2 5.04 0.48 21.10
C PHE A 2 4.47 0.74 19.72
N ILE A 3 4.90 -0.08 18.76
CA ILE A 3 4.43 -0.05 17.39
C ILE A 3 3.45 -1.21 17.24
N SER A 4 2.28 -0.94 16.67
CA SER A 4 1.27 -1.95 16.34
C SER A 4 1.08 -2.06 14.84
N LEU A 5 0.88 -3.28 14.35
CA LEU A 5 0.49 -3.52 12.97
C LEU A 5 -1.04 -3.55 12.87
N SER A 6 -1.59 -2.88 11.87
CA SER A 6 -3.04 -2.79 11.63
C SER A 6 -3.37 -3.15 10.19
N PRO A 7 -4.50 -3.83 9.92
CA PRO A 7 -4.95 -4.06 8.55
C PRO A 7 -5.10 -2.75 7.79
N LEU A 8 -4.67 -2.73 6.53
CA LEU A 8 -4.89 -1.57 5.66
C LEU A 8 -6.38 -1.48 5.29
N THR A 9 -6.88 -0.26 5.23
CA THR A 9 -8.30 0.06 4.99
C THR A 9 -8.44 1.07 3.85
N SER A 10 -9.68 1.37 3.45
CA SER A 10 -9.96 2.41 2.45
C SER A 10 -9.47 3.80 2.87
N ALA A 11 -9.28 4.06 4.17
CA ALA A 11 -8.71 5.32 4.66
C ALA A 11 -7.23 5.48 4.29
N ASP A 12 -6.53 4.39 3.99
CA ASP A 12 -5.10 4.39 3.67
C ASP A 12 -4.82 4.65 2.18
N VAL A 13 -5.85 4.70 1.33
CA VAL A 13 -5.72 4.83 -0.14
C VAL A 13 -4.87 6.03 -0.55
N THR A 14 -5.17 7.22 -0.01
CA THR A 14 -4.44 8.44 -0.36
C THR A 14 -3.01 8.41 0.18
N ALA A 15 -2.79 7.83 1.36
CA ALA A 15 -1.45 7.69 1.95
C ALA A 15 -0.58 6.71 1.12
N LEU A 16 -1.14 5.57 0.73
CA LEU A 16 -0.49 4.59 -0.13
C LEU A 16 -0.08 5.23 -1.47
N ALA A 17 -0.98 5.95 -2.13
CA ALA A 17 -0.68 6.62 -3.39
C ALA A 17 0.41 7.71 -3.23
N THR A 18 0.37 8.47 -2.14
CA THR A 18 1.37 9.50 -1.86
C THR A 18 2.75 8.90 -1.63
N LEU A 19 2.85 7.85 -0.80
CA LEU A 19 4.12 7.20 -0.47
C LEU A 19 4.69 6.44 -1.67
N ALA A 20 3.86 5.74 -2.44
CA ALA A 20 4.30 4.99 -3.62
C ALA A 20 4.87 5.91 -4.72
N ASN A 21 4.39 7.16 -4.82
CA ASN A 21 4.92 8.15 -5.76
C ASN A 21 6.08 8.98 -5.20
N ASN A 22 6.48 8.81 -3.94
CA ASN A 22 7.65 9.51 -3.43
C ASN A 22 8.90 8.97 -4.15
N PRO A 23 9.65 9.79 -4.93
CA PRO A 23 10.81 9.30 -5.68
C PRO A 23 11.88 8.64 -4.80
N GLN A 24 12.01 9.10 -3.55
CA GLN A 24 12.93 8.52 -2.57
C GLN A 24 12.52 7.13 -2.09
N ILE A 25 11.24 6.77 -2.23
CA ILE A 25 10.70 5.43 -1.95
C ILE A 25 10.68 4.61 -3.24
N ALA A 26 10.12 5.18 -4.31
CA ALA A 26 9.93 4.55 -5.61
C ALA A 26 11.22 3.95 -6.18
N MET A 27 12.38 4.59 -5.96
CA MET A 27 13.68 4.06 -6.41
C MET A 27 14.10 2.74 -5.75
N TRP A 28 13.46 2.34 -4.63
CA TRP A 28 13.80 1.13 -3.87
C TRP A 28 12.73 0.03 -3.95
N VAL A 29 11.54 0.32 -4.50
CA VAL A 29 10.48 -0.68 -4.70
C VAL A 29 10.59 -1.31 -6.08
N ARG A 30 10.25 -2.60 -6.17
CA ARG A 30 10.28 -3.37 -7.43
C ARG A 30 9.27 -2.82 -8.44
N ASP A 31 9.46 -3.17 -9.71
CA ASP A 31 8.60 -2.82 -10.87
C ASP A 31 7.12 -3.27 -10.79
N ILE A 32 6.65 -3.72 -9.62
CA ILE A 32 5.26 -4.09 -9.37
C ILE A 32 4.39 -2.83 -9.18
N PHE A 33 4.99 -1.73 -8.73
CA PHE A 33 4.29 -0.45 -8.57
C PHE A 33 4.26 0.29 -9.91
N PRO A 34 3.09 0.54 -10.52
CA PRO A 34 3.00 1.42 -11.69
C PRO A 34 3.51 2.82 -11.34
N SER A 35 4.04 3.52 -12.34
CA SER A 35 4.46 4.92 -12.24
C SER A 35 3.76 5.74 -13.33
N PRO A 36 2.84 6.66 -12.98
CA PRO A 36 2.44 7.01 -11.62
C PRO A 36 1.57 5.94 -10.95
N TYR A 37 1.67 5.83 -9.62
CA TYR A 37 0.81 4.96 -8.81
C TYR A 37 -0.47 5.72 -8.42
N THR A 38 -1.63 5.28 -8.90
CA THR A 38 -2.88 6.01 -8.68
C THR A 38 -3.62 5.54 -7.42
N GLU A 39 -4.58 6.32 -6.94
CA GLU A 39 -5.50 5.85 -5.90
C GLU A 39 -6.32 4.63 -6.34
N GLN A 40 -6.54 4.46 -7.65
CA GLN A 40 -7.22 3.27 -8.16
C GLN A 40 -6.32 2.04 -8.01
N ASP A 41 -5.01 2.18 -8.22
CA ASP A 41 -4.04 1.11 -7.97
C ASP A 41 -4.00 0.75 -6.47
N ALA A 42 -4.06 1.74 -5.58
CA ALA A 42 -4.19 1.51 -4.14
C ALA A 42 -5.47 0.73 -3.80
N ARG A 43 -6.62 1.12 -4.36
CA ARG A 43 -7.90 0.41 -4.15
C ARG A 43 -7.84 -1.03 -4.67
N ASN A 44 -7.24 -1.25 -5.84
CA ASN A 44 -7.05 -2.58 -6.41
C ASN A 44 -6.13 -3.44 -5.52
N PHE A 45 -5.06 -2.85 -4.99
CA PHE A 45 -4.16 -3.49 -4.04
C PHE A 45 -4.88 -3.91 -2.75
N LEU A 46 -5.68 -3.02 -2.14
CA LEU A 46 -6.49 -3.35 -0.96
C LEU A 46 -7.49 -4.47 -1.25
N ALA A 47 -8.14 -4.44 -2.42
CA ALA A 47 -9.03 -5.52 -2.84
C ALA A 47 -8.28 -6.85 -2.96
N TYR A 48 -7.07 -6.85 -3.53
CA TYR A 48 -6.20 -8.03 -3.55
C TYR A 48 -5.87 -8.54 -2.14
N LEU A 49 -5.54 -7.66 -1.19
CA LEU A 49 -5.27 -8.06 0.19
C LEU A 49 -6.46 -8.75 0.86
N SER A 50 -7.69 -8.32 0.57
CA SER A 50 -8.91 -8.95 1.11
C SER A 50 -9.12 -10.40 0.65
N THR A 51 -8.40 -10.85 -0.38
CA THR A 51 -8.44 -12.24 -0.87
C THR A 51 -7.38 -13.15 -0.23
N GLN A 52 -6.47 -12.60 0.59
CA GLN A 52 -5.41 -13.38 1.23
C GLN A 52 -5.90 -14.09 2.49
N GLU A 53 -5.64 -15.40 2.57
CA GLU A 53 -5.81 -16.20 3.78
C GLU A 53 -4.52 -16.99 4.09
N PRO A 54 -3.79 -16.66 5.17
CA PRO A 54 -4.03 -15.56 6.12
C PRO A 54 -3.70 -14.18 5.53
N LEU A 55 -4.22 -13.10 6.12
CA LEU A 55 -3.79 -11.74 5.81
C LEU A 55 -2.33 -11.56 6.24
N THR A 56 -1.43 -11.25 5.31
CA THR A 56 0.01 -11.07 5.61
C THR A 56 0.52 -9.64 5.40
N THR A 57 -0.34 -8.71 5.01
CA THR A 57 0.05 -7.32 4.70
C THR A 57 -0.67 -6.34 5.62
N PHE A 58 0.10 -5.48 6.30
CA PHE A 58 -0.38 -4.57 7.34
C PHE A 58 0.32 -3.20 7.22
N GLY A 59 -0.31 -2.15 7.76
CA GLY A 59 0.25 -0.82 7.95
C GLY A 59 0.74 -0.58 9.38
N ILE A 60 1.37 0.59 9.58
CA ILE A 60 1.98 1.07 10.84
C ILE A 60 1.59 2.52 11.12
#